data_AF-A0AAW1XWV3-F1
#
_entry.id   AF-A0AAW1XWV3-F1
#
_cell.length_a   1.000
_cell.length_b   1.000
_cell.length_c   1.000
_cell.angle_alpha   90.00
_cell.angle_beta   90.00
_cell.angle_gamma   90.00
#
_symmetry.space_group_name_H-M   'P 1'
#
loop_
_entity.id
_entity.type
_entity.pdbx_description
1 polymer ?
#
loop_
_entity_poly.entity_id
_entity_poly.type
_entity_poly.pdbx_seq_one_letter_code
_entity_poly.pdbx_strand_id
1 'polypeptide(L)'
;MCTIVAELEKCIKSDDPLMGSIGTSMKMKFDKYWNKLEDMNKILLIAVVLDPRYKMLYLEYFFPKLQQDKTNGDVVSLMVGEVKSIFLKLFKEYAASDPEVAQASLDVTLPKSANAIADECEDSHAQNIQGFKKLRQEKDVVEIKDEVDKYLLEAAEDPANLKFDLLAWWKENAARVQYVVGSDVFAGEMPNCC
;
A
#
# COMPACT_ATOMS: atom_id res chain seq x y z
N MET A 1 8.97 4.02 -0.28
CA MET A 1 9.85 3.72 -1.43
C MET A 1 10.29 4.99 -2.18
N CYS A 2 9.41 5.87 -2.67
CA CYS A 2 9.81 7.13 -3.33
C CYS A 2 10.77 7.98 -2.47
N THR A 3 10.49 8.10 -1.18
CA THR A 3 11.36 8.82 -0.23
C THR A 3 12.75 8.21 -0.13
N ILE A 4 12.84 6.88 -0.10
CA ILE A 4 14.13 6.17 -0.06
C ILE A 4 14.94 6.49 -1.33
N VAL A 5 14.29 6.46 -2.50
CA VAL A 5 14.95 6.82 -3.77
C VAL A 5 15.43 8.28 -3.75
N ALA A 6 14.57 9.21 -3.32
CA ALA A 6 14.91 10.63 -3.24
C ALA A 6 16.09 10.90 -2.29
N GLU A 7 16.09 10.29 -1.10
CA GLU A 7 17.19 10.44 -0.14
C GLU A 7 18.48 9.79 -0.64
N LEU A 8 18.40 8.64 -1.33
CA LEU A 8 19.58 8.05 -1.96
C LEU A 8 20.16 8.95 -3.06
N GLU A 9 19.30 9.53 -3.90
CA GLU A 9 19.75 10.50 -4.92
C GLU A 9 20.37 11.75 -4.31
N LYS A 10 19.83 12.22 -3.17
CA LYS A 10 20.41 13.34 -2.41
C LYS A 10 21.78 12.98 -1.86
N CYS A 11 21.95 11.79 -1.27
CA CYS A 11 23.24 11.30 -0.80
C CYS A 11 24.26 11.17 -1.93
N ILE A 12 23.84 10.67 -3.10
CA ILE A 12 24.71 10.54 -4.29
C ILE A 12 25.23 11.91 -4.76
N LYS A 13 24.39 12.95 -4.69
CA LYS A 13 24.71 14.33 -5.11
C LYS A 13 25.43 15.15 -4.03
N SER A 14 25.78 14.54 -2.91
CA SER A 14 26.48 15.20 -1.80
C SER A 14 27.89 15.63 -2.20
N ASP A 15 28.33 16.80 -1.72
CA ASP A 15 29.70 17.29 -1.91
C ASP A 15 30.73 16.45 -1.14
N ASP A 16 30.32 15.76 -0.07
CA ASP A 16 31.15 14.79 0.64
C ASP A 16 31.32 13.50 -0.20
N PRO A 17 32.56 13.17 -0.65
CA PRO A 17 32.82 11.99 -1.47
C PRO A 17 32.47 10.66 -0.77
N LEU A 18 32.58 10.61 0.56
CA LEU A 18 32.22 9.43 1.34
C LEU A 18 30.70 9.20 1.28
N MET A 19 29.92 10.25 1.47
CA MET A 19 28.46 10.21 1.36
C MET A 19 28.01 9.86 -0.06
N GLY A 20 28.64 10.43 -1.08
CA GLY A 20 28.37 10.08 -2.48
C GLY A 20 28.63 8.60 -2.78
N SER A 21 29.75 8.06 -2.27
CA SER A 21 30.11 6.65 -2.41
C SER A 21 29.12 5.71 -1.71
N ILE A 22 28.74 6.04 -0.46
CA ILE A 22 27.77 5.26 0.32
C ILE A 22 26.40 5.29 -0.37
N GLY A 23 25.91 6.48 -0.75
CA GLY A 23 24.65 6.64 -1.47
C GLY A 23 24.60 5.81 -2.76
N THR A 24 25.70 5.80 -3.53
CA THR A 24 25.83 5.00 -4.76
C THR A 24 25.75 3.50 -4.46
N SER A 25 26.49 3.01 -3.46
CA SER A 25 26.46 1.59 -3.08
C SER A 25 25.07 1.14 -2.60
N MET A 26 24.41 1.98 -1.80
CA MET A 26 23.06 1.72 -1.32
C MET A 26 22.03 1.73 -2.46
N LYS A 27 22.15 2.68 -3.40
CA LYS A 27 21.29 2.73 -4.59
C LYS A 27 21.46 1.50 -5.48
N MET A 28 22.67 1.00 -5.67
CA MET A 28 22.91 -0.23 -6.42
C MET A 28 22.21 -1.45 -5.78
N LYS A 29 22.25 -1.57 -4.45
CA LYS A 29 21.53 -2.63 -3.74
C LYS A 29 20.02 -2.45 -3.82
N PHE A 30 19.52 -1.21 -3.74
CA PHE A 30 18.11 -0.92 -3.92
C PHE A 30 17.64 -1.30 -5.32
N ASP A 31 18.37 -0.88 -6.35
CA ASP A 31 18.00 -1.11 -7.75
C ASP A 31 17.97 -2.58 -8.12
N LYS A 32 18.80 -3.41 -7.49
CA LYS A 32 18.78 -4.86 -7.66
C LYS A 32 17.40 -5.48 -7.40
N TYR A 33 16.62 -4.92 -6.47
CA TYR A 33 15.32 -5.47 -6.07
C TYR A 33 14.12 -4.63 -6.54
N TRP A 34 14.33 -3.36 -6.86
CA TRP A 34 13.25 -2.39 -7.04
C TRP A 34 13.30 -1.59 -8.34
N ASN A 35 14.34 -1.76 -9.18
CA ASN A 35 14.48 -0.98 -10.43
C ASN A 35 13.53 -1.46 -11.53
N LYS A 36 13.34 -2.78 -11.65
CA LYS A 36 12.42 -3.38 -12.62
C LYS A 36 11.13 -3.73 -11.92
N LEU A 37 10.01 -3.21 -12.42
CA LEU A 37 8.70 -3.54 -11.89
C LEU A 37 8.49 -5.06 -11.89
N GLU A 38 8.73 -5.74 -13.01
CA GLU A 38 8.51 -7.18 -13.16
C GLU A 38 9.20 -8.04 -12.06
N ASP A 39 10.37 -7.59 -11.59
CA ASP A 39 11.20 -8.27 -10.60
C ASP A 39 10.82 -7.93 -9.14
N MET A 40 9.93 -6.95 -8.92
CA MET A 40 9.50 -6.58 -7.56
C MET A 40 8.79 -7.75 -6.88
N ASN A 41 9.03 -7.87 -5.56
CA ASN A 41 8.34 -8.87 -4.75
C ASN A 41 6.87 -8.48 -4.57
N LYS A 42 6.00 -9.24 -5.23
CA LYS A 42 4.55 -9.03 -5.27
C LYS A 42 3.90 -9.19 -3.89
N ILE A 43 4.47 -9.99 -2.98
CA ILE A 43 3.99 -10.11 -1.60
C ILE A 43 4.19 -8.79 -0.83
N LEU A 44 5.30 -8.09 -1.05
CA LEU A 44 5.52 -6.77 -0.43
C LEU A 44 4.53 -5.74 -0.97
N LEU A 45 4.12 -5.86 -2.25
CA LEU A 45 3.08 -5.02 -2.82
C LEU A 45 1.70 -5.32 -2.22
N ILE A 46 1.39 -6.60 -1.99
CA ILE A 46 0.15 -7.00 -1.31
C ILE A 46 0.12 -6.44 0.11
N ALA A 47 1.25 -6.42 0.84
CA ALA A 47 1.31 -5.78 2.16
C ALA A 47 0.95 -4.28 2.11
N VAL A 48 1.35 -3.57 1.06
CA VAL A 48 0.94 -2.16 0.84
C VAL A 48 -0.56 -2.06 0.54
N VAL A 49 -1.10 -2.99 -0.23
CA VAL A 49 -2.54 -3.05 -0.53
C VAL A 49 -3.38 -3.35 0.71
N LEU A 50 -2.87 -4.22 1.59
CA LEU A 50 -3.46 -4.54 2.88
C LEU A 50 -3.41 -3.36 3.87
N ASP A 51 -2.57 -2.35 3.65
CA ASP A 51 -2.64 -1.15 4.47
C ASP A 51 -3.90 -0.34 4.11
N PRO A 52 -4.81 -0.07 5.07
CA PRO A 52 -6.06 0.63 4.81
C PRO A 52 -5.85 2.07 4.35
N ARG A 53 -4.64 2.63 4.52
CA ARG A 53 -4.29 3.99 4.06
C ARG A 53 -3.88 4.03 2.59
N TYR A 54 -3.49 2.92 1.97
CA TYR A 54 -2.89 2.93 0.63
C TYR A 54 -3.76 2.23 -0.41
N LYS A 55 -4.12 0.95 -0.19
CA LYS A 55 -4.91 0.12 -1.12
C LYS A 55 -4.25 0.02 -2.52
N MET A 56 -4.98 -0.55 -3.49
CA MET A 56 -4.50 -0.68 -4.89
C MET A 56 -4.21 0.67 -5.55
N LEU A 57 -4.99 1.72 -5.23
CA LEU A 57 -4.83 3.04 -5.83
C LEU A 57 -3.43 3.62 -5.60
N TYR A 58 -2.81 3.31 -4.46
CA TYR A 58 -1.46 3.76 -4.18
C TYR A 58 -0.43 3.15 -5.13
N LEU A 59 -0.61 1.91 -5.56
CA LEU A 59 0.28 1.27 -6.53
C LEU A 59 0.22 1.96 -7.90
N GLU A 60 -0.99 2.30 -8.35
CA GLU A 60 -1.21 3.06 -9.59
C GLU A 60 -0.58 4.46 -9.52
N TYR A 61 -0.64 5.10 -8.35
CA TYR A 61 0.01 6.39 -8.12
C TYR A 61 1.54 6.30 -8.07
N PHE A 62 2.05 5.22 -7.46
CA PHE A 62 3.45 5.06 -7.11
C PHE A 62 4.32 4.58 -8.26
N PHE A 63 3.89 3.56 -9.01
CA PHE A 63 4.76 2.95 -10.03
C PHE A 63 5.23 3.91 -11.14
N PRO A 64 4.40 4.82 -11.66
CA PRO A 64 4.85 5.81 -12.65
C PRO A 64 5.93 6.75 -12.12
N LYS A 65 6.03 6.93 -10.79
CA LYS A 65 7.06 7.76 -10.14
C LYS A 65 8.36 7.00 -9.87
N LEU A 66 8.27 5.67 -9.77
CA LEU A 66 9.44 4.81 -9.59
C LEU A 66 10.17 4.59 -10.92
N GLN A 67 9.42 4.50 -12.02
CA GLN A 67 9.99 4.37 -13.35
C GLN A 67 10.41 5.72 -13.89
N GLN A 68 11.72 5.88 -14.10
CA GLN A 68 12.27 7.08 -14.74
C GLN A 68 11.98 7.12 -16.25
N ASP A 69 11.59 5.98 -16.85
CA ASP A 69 11.29 5.84 -18.27
C ASP A 69 9.77 5.93 -18.52
N LYS A 70 9.34 6.92 -19.30
CA LYS A 70 7.95 7.41 -19.40
C LYS A 70 7.04 6.55 -20.32
N THR A 71 7.49 5.39 -20.76
CA THR A 71 6.88 4.59 -21.85
C THR A 71 6.00 3.42 -21.38
N ASN A 72 5.72 3.30 -20.08
CA ASN A 72 5.35 2.02 -19.46
C ASN A 72 3.93 1.93 -18.85
N GLY A 73 2.95 2.71 -19.34
CA GLY A 73 1.57 2.63 -18.85
C GLY A 73 1.00 1.19 -18.84
N ASP A 74 1.32 0.41 -19.88
CA ASP A 74 0.90 -0.98 -20.00
C ASP A 74 1.57 -1.88 -18.95
N VAL A 75 2.86 -1.69 -18.66
CA VAL A 75 3.60 -2.47 -17.64
C VAL A 75 3.06 -2.21 -16.24
N VAL A 76 2.72 -0.94 -15.94
CA VAL A 76 2.08 -0.57 -14.66
C VAL A 76 0.72 -1.25 -14.54
N SER A 77 -0.10 -1.20 -15.58
CA SER A 77 -1.42 -1.86 -15.60
C SER A 77 -1.32 -3.37 -15.42
N LEU A 78 -0.38 -4.02 -16.12
CA LEU A 78 -0.11 -5.46 -15.98
C LEU A 78 0.29 -5.81 -14.55
N MET A 79 1.23 -5.08 -13.95
CA MET A 79 1.65 -5.31 -12.57
C MET A 79 0.51 -5.11 -11.56
N VAL A 80 -0.28 -4.04 -11.70
CA VAL A 80 -1.44 -3.79 -10.84
C VAL A 80 -2.44 -4.95 -10.97
N GLY A 81 -2.67 -5.44 -12.19
CA GLY A 81 -3.49 -6.63 -12.45
C GLY A 81 -2.94 -7.91 -11.82
N GLU A 82 -1.63 -8.14 -11.90
CA GLU A 82 -0.96 -9.28 -11.27
C GLU A 82 -1.10 -9.25 -9.74
N VAL A 83 -0.85 -8.10 -9.12
CA VAL A 83 -0.99 -7.93 -7.66
C VAL A 83 -2.43 -8.20 -7.24
N LYS A 84 -3.42 -7.66 -7.97
CA LYS A 84 -4.84 -7.93 -7.71
C LYS A 84 -5.15 -9.42 -7.86
N SER A 85 -4.63 -10.08 -8.88
CA SER A 85 -4.83 -11.52 -9.11
C SER A 85 -4.25 -12.37 -7.98
N ILE A 86 -3.03 -12.08 -7.53
CA ILE A 86 -2.40 -12.82 -6.42
C ILE A 86 -3.15 -12.55 -5.12
N PHE A 87 -3.58 -11.31 -4.87
CA PHE A 87 -4.35 -10.97 -3.69
C PHE A 87 -5.68 -11.74 -3.64
N LEU A 88 -6.39 -11.80 -4.77
CA LEU A 88 -7.63 -12.58 -4.90
C LEU A 88 -7.39 -14.09 -4.72
N LYS A 89 -6.28 -14.64 -5.22
CA LYS A 89 -5.93 -16.05 -5.00
C LYS A 89 -5.65 -16.32 -3.52
N LEU A 90 -4.81 -15.50 -2.89
CA LEU A 90 -4.49 -15.62 -1.47
C LEU A 90 -5.75 -15.58 -0.60
N PHE A 91 -6.65 -14.65 -0.91
CA PHE A 91 -7.94 -14.54 -0.28
C PHE A 91 -8.78 -15.82 -0.42
N LYS A 92 -8.90 -16.36 -1.63
CA LYS A 92 -9.70 -17.57 -1.89
C LYS A 92 -9.14 -18.80 -1.16
N GLU A 93 -7.83 -18.97 -1.16
CA GLU A 93 -7.17 -20.05 -0.41
C GLU A 93 -7.41 -19.91 1.10
N TYR A 94 -7.39 -18.68 1.60
CA TYR A 94 -7.68 -18.38 2.99
C TYR A 94 -9.14 -18.71 3.36
N ALA A 95 -10.10 -18.19 2.59
CA ALA A 95 -11.52 -18.43 2.81
C ALA A 95 -11.93 -19.91 2.64
N ALA A 96 -11.19 -20.68 1.83
CA ALA A 96 -11.38 -22.12 1.72
C ALA A 96 -10.85 -22.90 2.94
N SER A 97 -9.88 -22.32 3.67
CA SER A 97 -9.24 -22.93 4.84
C SER A 97 -9.98 -22.64 6.14
N ASP A 98 -10.83 -21.60 6.17
CA ASP A 98 -11.66 -21.22 7.32
C ASP A 98 -13.12 -20.92 6.90
N PRO A 99 -14.08 -21.82 7.20
CA PRO A 99 -15.47 -21.66 6.80
C PRO A 99 -16.25 -20.55 7.52
N GLU A 100 -15.73 -19.94 8.60
CA GLU A 100 -16.38 -18.77 9.23
C GLU A 100 -16.24 -17.48 8.39
N VAL A 101 -15.19 -17.41 7.58
CA VAL A 101 -14.86 -16.27 6.71
C VAL A 101 -15.87 -16.11 5.56
N ALA A 102 -16.49 -17.20 5.12
CA ALA A 102 -17.42 -17.23 3.98
C ALA A 102 -18.83 -16.64 4.26
N GLN A 103 -19.16 -16.33 5.53
CA GLN A 103 -20.52 -15.88 5.92
C GLN A 103 -20.63 -14.38 6.28
N ALA A 104 -19.55 -13.60 6.26
CA ALA A 104 -19.56 -12.18 6.63
C ALA A 104 -20.10 -11.26 5.51
N SER A 105 -21.32 -11.56 5.05
CA SER A 105 -22.07 -10.76 4.07
C SER A 105 -23.26 -10.07 4.75
N LEU A 106 -23.04 -9.08 5.61
CA LEU A 106 -24.11 -8.19 6.04
C LEU A 106 -23.65 -6.72 6.10
N ASP A 107 -24.32 -5.94 5.26
CA ASP A 107 -24.59 -4.50 5.24
C ASP A 107 -23.69 -3.56 6.07
N VAL A 108 -22.96 -2.67 5.40
CA VAL A 108 -22.25 -1.56 6.06
C VAL A 108 -22.53 -0.26 5.32
N THR A 109 -23.19 0.65 6.04
CA THR A 109 -23.43 2.04 5.62
C THR A 109 -22.12 2.84 5.72
N LEU A 110 -21.73 3.48 4.63
CA LEU A 110 -20.50 4.27 4.47
C LEU A 110 -20.50 5.56 5.32
N PRO A 111 -19.52 5.79 6.21
CA PRO A 111 -19.29 7.12 6.77
C PRO A 111 -18.45 7.96 5.80
N LYS A 112 -18.88 9.21 5.60
CA LYS A 112 -18.15 10.23 4.82
C LYS A 112 -17.07 10.84 5.71
N SER A 113 -15.80 10.62 5.37
CA SER A 113 -14.65 11.11 6.13
C SER A 113 -14.60 12.64 6.19
N ALA A 114 -14.27 13.18 7.37
CA ALA A 114 -14.16 14.60 7.66
C ALA A 114 -12.71 15.09 7.47
N ASN A 115 -12.57 16.24 6.82
CA ASN A 115 -11.29 16.89 6.55
C ASN A 115 -10.60 17.34 7.86
N ALA A 116 -9.32 17.02 8.01
CA ALA A 116 -8.41 17.65 8.96
C ALA A 116 -7.31 18.43 8.21
N ILE A 117 -7.02 19.63 8.72
CA ILE A 117 -6.10 20.62 8.14
C ILE A 117 -4.63 20.21 8.37
N ALA A 118 -3.82 20.42 7.33
CA ALA A 118 -2.42 20.02 7.23
C ALA A 118 -1.47 20.94 8.02
N ASP A 119 -0.38 20.35 8.52
CA ASP A 119 0.81 21.04 9.02
C ASP A 119 1.90 20.94 7.94
N GLU A 120 2.49 22.08 7.57
CA GLU A 120 3.43 22.21 6.46
C GLU A 120 4.86 21.90 6.91
N CYS A 121 5.41 20.79 6.42
CA CYS A 121 6.85 20.52 6.45
C CYS A 121 7.33 20.27 5.01
N GLU A 122 8.44 20.89 4.62
CA GLU A 122 9.15 20.67 3.35
C GLU A 122 9.83 19.28 3.30
N ASP A 123 9.06 18.22 3.51
CA ASP A 123 9.50 16.83 3.37
C ASP A 123 8.97 16.24 2.05
N SER A 124 9.86 15.62 1.26
CA SER A 124 9.53 14.86 0.06
C SER A 124 8.42 13.84 0.31
N HIS A 125 8.32 13.31 1.54
CA HIS A 125 7.24 12.45 1.97
C HIS A 125 5.89 13.17 2.04
N ALA A 126 5.81 14.36 2.66
CA ALA A 126 4.57 15.12 2.79
C ALA A 126 4.00 15.51 1.41
N GLN A 127 4.87 15.91 0.47
CA GLN A 127 4.49 16.21 -0.91
C GLN A 127 3.96 14.98 -1.65
N ASN A 128 4.56 13.81 -1.44
CA ASN A 128 4.09 12.55 -2.01
C ASN A 128 2.68 12.20 -1.49
N ILE A 129 2.49 12.27 -0.18
CA ILE A 129 1.20 12.00 0.46
C ILE A 129 0.13 12.99 -0.02
N GLN A 130 0.44 14.28 -0.12
CA GLN A 130 -0.50 15.29 -0.62
C GLN A 130 -0.91 15.01 -2.07
N GLY A 131 0.05 14.68 -2.94
CA GLY A 131 -0.23 14.32 -4.33
C GLY A 131 -1.09 13.05 -4.45
N PHE A 132 -0.89 12.07 -3.57
CA PHE A 132 -1.71 10.87 -3.51
C PHE A 132 -3.15 11.18 -3.04
N LYS A 133 -3.32 12.03 -2.01
CA LYS A 133 -4.63 12.49 -1.54
C LYS A 133 -5.42 13.18 -2.65
N LYS A 134 -4.75 13.99 -3.47
CA LYS A 134 -5.38 14.66 -4.62
C LYS A 134 -5.90 13.64 -5.65
N LEU A 135 -5.08 12.67 -6.06
CA LEU A 135 -5.52 11.61 -6.99
C LEU A 135 -6.73 10.84 -6.43
N ARG A 136 -6.75 10.56 -5.12
CA ARG A 136 -7.87 9.87 -4.46
C ARG A 136 -9.18 10.63 -4.56
N GLN A 137 -9.15 11.96 -4.45
CA GLN A 137 -10.36 12.80 -4.54
C GLN A 137 -10.93 12.86 -5.96
N GLU A 138 -10.12 12.57 -6.98
CA GLU A 138 -10.49 12.67 -8.40
C GLU A 138 -11.06 11.35 -8.98
N LYS A 139 -10.94 10.21 -8.28
CA LYS A 139 -11.46 8.92 -8.74
C LYS A 139 -12.88 8.66 -8.23
N ASP A 140 -13.80 8.45 -9.18
CA ASP A 140 -15.18 8.02 -8.93
C ASP A 140 -15.31 6.50 -8.69
N VAL A 141 -16.42 6.14 -8.04
CA VAL A 141 -16.74 4.80 -7.50
C VAL A 141 -16.84 3.73 -8.60
N VAL A 142 -16.23 2.57 -8.35
CA VAL A 142 -16.20 1.38 -9.23
C VAL A 142 -17.19 0.32 -8.73
N GLU A 143 -17.74 -0.50 -9.64
CA GLU A 143 -18.62 -1.65 -9.32
C GLU A 143 -17.91 -2.70 -8.44
N ILE A 144 -18.62 -3.20 -7.43
CA ILE A 144 -18.17 -4.30 -6.55
C ILE A 144 -18.41 -5.64 -7.27
N LYS A 145 -17.36 -6.44 -7.51
CA LYS A 145 -17.49 -7.77 -8.12
C LYS A 145 -17.13 -8.92 -7.19
N ASP A 146 -16.31 -8.67 -6.17
CA ASP A 146 -15.90 -9.66 -5.18
C ASP A 146 -15.56 -9.02 -3.81
N GLU A 147 -15.27 -9.83 -2.80
CA GLU A 147 -14.95 -9.37 -1.44
C GLU A 147 -13.63 -8.59 -1.38
N VAL A 148 -12.68 -8.91 -2.26
CA VAL A 148 -11.46 -8.11 -2.41
C VAL A 148 -11.82 -6.71 -2.91
N ASP A 149 -12.71 -6.59 -3.90
CA ASP A 149 -13.22 -5.31 -4.38
C ASP A 149 -13.93 -4.54 -3.27
N LYS A 150 -14.67 -5.22 -2.37
CA LYS A 150 -15.29 -4.58 -1.20
C LYS A 150 -14.23 -3.89 -0.32
N TYR A 151 -13.17 -4.60 0.08
CA TYR A 151 -12.09 -4.01 0.87
C TYR A 151 -11.36 -2.89 0.11
N LEU A 152 -11.17 -3.04 -1.21
CA LEU A 152 -10.50 -2.04 -2.03
C LEU A 152 -11.33 -0.76 -2.24
N LEU A 153 -12.66 -0.88 -2.17
CA LEU A 153 -13.62 0.22 -2.32
C LEU A 153 -14.01 0.87 -0.99
N GLU A 154 -13.75 0.23 0.16
CA GLU A 154 -13.91 0.85 1.47
C GLU A 154 -13.10 2.15 1.57
N ALA A 155 -13.66 3.12 2.30
CA ALA A 155 -13.00 4.40 2.52
C ALA A 155 -11.61 4.18 3.13
N ALA A 156 -10.59 4.58 2.37
CA ALA A 156 -9.22 4.44 2.81
C ALA A 156 -8.90 5.48 3.91
N GLU A 157 -8.14 5.04 4.92
CA GLU A 157 -7.68 5.88 6.02
C GLU A 157 -6.74 6.98 5.53
N ASP A 158 -6.58 8.05 6.33
CA ASP A 158 -5.73 9.18 5.93
C ASP A 158 -4.24 8.80 6.02
N PRO A 159 -3.51 8.74 4.89
CA PRO A 159 -2.07 8.47 4.90
C PRO A 159 -1.24 9.56 5.60
N ALA A 160 -1.80 10.75 5.84
CA ALA A 160 -1.13 11.82 6.59
C ALA A 160 -1.23 11.67 8.11
N ASN A 161 -2.05 10.74 8.62
CA ASN A 161 -2.17 10.52 10.07
C ASN A 161 -0.91 9.80 10.61
N LEU A 162 0.02 10.57 11.16
CA LEU A 162 1.26 10.05 11.75
C LEU A 162 1.05 9.24 13.03
N LYS A 163 -0.12 9.37 13.68
CA LYS A 163 -0.49 8.61 14.87
C LYS A 163 -1.32 7.36 14.54
N PHE A 164 -1.44 7.01 13.26
CA PHE A 164 -2.18 5.84 12.83
C PHE A 164 -1.46 4.55 13.28
N ASP A 165 -2.14 3.76 14.11
CA ASP A 165 -1.68 2.43 14.51
C ASP A 165 -2.36 1.38 13.63
N LEU A 166 -1.57 0.76 12.74
CA LEU A 166 -2.04 -0.25 11.81
C LEU A 166 -2.58 -1.49 12.53
N LEU A 167 -1.94 -1.93 13.61
CA LEU A 167 -2.33 -3.14 14.32
C LEU A 167 -3.60 -2.91 15.13
N ALA A 168 -3.70 -1.75 15.79
CA ALA A 168 -4.93 -1.36 16.48
C ALA A 168 -6.10 -1.26 15.52
N TRP A 169 -5.89 -0.69 14.32
CA TRP A 169 -6.94 -0.62 13.30
C TRP A 169 -7.42 -2.00 12.87
N TRP A 170 -6.52 -2.95 12.60
CA TRP A 170 -6.91 -4.32 12.25
C TRP A 170 -7.69 -4.99 13.38
N LYS A 171 -7.28 -4.79 14.63
CA LYS A 171 -7.99 -5.33 15.81
C LYS A 171 -9.39 -4.75 15.97
N GLU A 172 -9.55 -3.44 15.81
CA GLU A 172 -10.84 -2.75 15.94
C GLU A 172 -11.78 -3.05 14.78
N ASN A 173 -11.24 -3.33 13.59
CA ASN A 173 -12.02 -3.56 12.39
C ASN A 173 -12.16 -5.05 12.05
N ALA A 174 -11.61 -5.98 12.85
CA ALA A 174 -11.58 -7.41 12.57
C ALA A 174 -12.94 -7.98 12.15
N ALA A 175 -14.03 -7.60 12.81
CA ALA A 175 -15.39 -8.03 12.43
C ALA A 175 -15.87 -7.45 11.07
N ARG A 176 -15.38 -6.25 10.70
CA ARG A 176 -15.70 -5.58 9.43
C ARG A 176 -14.87 -6.13 8.27
N VAL A 177 -13.61 -6.49 8.53
CA VAL A 177 -12.66 -6.98 7.51
C VAL A 177 -12.32 -8.46 7.70
N GLN A 178 -13.21 -9.22 8.34
CA GLN A 178 -13.04 -10.64 8.68
C GLN A 178 -12.71 -11.49 7.44
N TYR A 179 -13.18 -11.04 6.28
CA TYR A 179 -12.87 -11.65 5.00
C TYR A 179 -11.39 -11.51 4.59
N VAL A 180 -10.71 -10.43 4.99
CA VAL A 180 -9.35 -10.12 4.53
C VAL A 180 -8.31 -10.84 5.38
N VAL A 181 -7.43 -11.58 4.70
CA VAL A 181 -6.23 -12.29 5.22
C VAL A 181 -5.41 -11.49 6.25
N GLY A 182 -5.45 -10.16 6.19
CA GLY A 182 -4.79 -9.27 7.13
C GLY A 182 -5.31 -9.37 8.56
N SER A 183 -6.57 -9.75 8.79
CA SER A 183 -7.13 -9.86 10.14
C SER A 183 -6.35 -10.89 10.95
N ASP A 184 -6.14 -12.12 10.47
CA ASP A 184 -5.42 -13.13 11.25
C ASP A 184 -3.90 -13.01 11.19
N VAL A 185 -3.35 -12.45 10.09
CA VAL A 185 -1.92 -12.17 9.97
C VAL A 185 -1.47 -11.05 10.93
N PHE A 186 -2.33 -10.07 11.21
CA PHE A 186 -1.98 -8.89 12.01
C PHE A 186 -2.70 -8.78 13.37
N ALA A 187 -3.83 -9.47 13.57
CA ALA A 187 -4.59 -9.46 14.83
C ALA A 187 -4.39 -10.72 15.69
N GLY A 188 -3.59 -11.70 15.24
CA GLY A 188 -3.23 -12.86 16.05
C GLY A 188 -2.48 -12.43 17.32
N GLU A 189 -3.07 -12.67 18.49
CA GLU A 189 -2.31 -12.74 19.72
C GLU A 189 -1.23 -13.80 19.52
N MET A 190 0.06 -13.42 19.65
CA MET A 190 1.13 -14.41 19.72
C MET A 190 0.77 -15.38 20.84
N PRO A 191 0.65 -16.70 20.58
CA PRO A 191 0.41 -17.64 21.65
C PRO A 191 1.54 -17.47 22.66
N ASN A 192 1.18 -17.20 23.91
CA ASN A 192 2.14 -17.20 25.01
C ASN A 192 2.87 -18.54 24.96
N CYS A 193 4.14 -18.51 24.53
CA CYS A 193 5.02 -19.65 24.65
C CYS A 193 5.25 -19.88 26.15
N CYS A 194 4.49 -20.82 26.71
CA CYS A 194 4.84 -21.50 27.95
C CYS A 194 6.02 -22.45 27.72
#